data_AF-A0A327NEV7-F1
#
_entry.id   AF-A0A327NEV7-F1
#
_cell.length_a   1.000
_cell.length_b   1.000
_cell.length_c   1.000
_cell.angle_alpha   90.00
_cell.angle_beta   90.00
_cell.angle_gamma   90.00
#
_symmetry.space_group_name_H-M   'P 1'
#
loop_
_entity.id
_entity.type
_entity.pdbx_description
1 polymer ?
#
loop_
_entity_poly.entity_id
_entity_poly.type
_entity_poly.pdbx_seq_one_letter_code
_entity_poly.pdbx_strand_id
1 'polypeptide(L)'
;MIGYAVSREFYSPQYANESMTNTPDYRATLYWNPSVQTDANGKATVTFYNADNITTIQAVAEGISPTGQPGYGTLNYSVKK
;
A
#
# COMPACT_ATOMS: atom_id res chain seq x y z
N MET A 1 22.52 21.09 -2.14
CA MET A 1 21.06 21.21 -1.95
C MET A 1 20.57 19.89 -1.40
N ILE A 2 20.30 19.81 -0.10
CA ILE A 2 19.87 18.59 0.59
C ILE A 2 18.34 18.61 0.61
N GLY A 3 17.72 17.78 -0.24
CA GLY A 3 16.28 17.62 -0.33
C GLY A 3 15.77 16.84 0.86
N TYR A 4 15.30 17.54 1.89
CA TYR A 4 14.58 16.94 2.99
C TYR A 4 13.15 16.63 2.53
N ALA A 5 12.89 15.38 2.14
CA ALA A 5 11.54 14.87 1.94
C ALA A 5 11.06 14.31 3.27
N VAL A 6 10.13 15.02 3.94
CA VAL A 6 9.43 14.47 5.11
C VAL A 6 8.73 13.19 4.65
N SER A 7 9.06 12.06 5.27
CA SER A 7 8.33 10.80 5.07
C SER A 7 6.88 11.05 5.45
N ARG A 8 6.00 11.13 4.44
CA ARG A 8 4.57 11.27 4.67
C ARG A 8 4.07 9.91 5.10
N GLU A 9 3.90 9.73 6.41
CA GLU A 9 3.20 8.57 6.95
C GLU A 9 1.81 8.53 6.32
N PHE A 10 1.55 7.49 5.53
CA PHE A 10 0.28 7.38 4.82
C PHE A 10 -0.81 6.98 5.82
N TYR A 11 -1.90 7.74 5.85
CA TYR A 11 -3.01 7.46 6.74
C TYR A 11 -3.66 6.12 6.36
N SER A 12 -3.45 5.09 7.18
CA SER A 12 -4.28 3.89 7.19
C SER A 12 -5.33 4.06 8.29
N PRO A 13 -6.63 4.12 7.97
CA PRO A 13 -7.68 4.14 8.97
C PRO A 13 -7.51 2.91 9.88
N GLN A 14 -7.67 3.12 11.18
CA GLN A 14 -7.59 2.04 12.16
C GLN A 14 -8.97 1.38 12.25
N TYR A 15 -9.21 0.35 11.43
CA TYR A 15 -10.49 -0.40 11.40
C TYR A 15 -10.70 -1.33 12.60
N ALA A 16 -9.85 -1.26 13.64
CA ALA A 16 -9.89 -2.15 14.79
C ALA A 16 -11.05 -1.84 15.77
N ASN A 17 -11.65 -0.66 15.69
CA ASN A 17 -12.74 -0.25 16.59
C ASN A 17 -14.05 -0.19 15.80
N GLU A 18 -15.03 -0.97 16.25
CA GLU A 18 -16.40 -1.12 15.71
C GLU A 18 -17.24 0.18 15.70
N SER A 19 -16.64 1.32 15.99
CA SER A 19 -17.24 2.65 15.83
C SER A 19 -16.95 3.21 14.45
N MET A 20 -17.23 2.43 13.40
CA MET A 20 -17.19 2.97 12.03
C MET A 20 -18.35 3.94 11.88
N THR A 21 -18.05 5.24 11.93
CA THR A 21 -18.92 6.26 11.35
C THR A 21 -19.28 5.80 9.95
N ASN A 22 -20.57 5.86 9.61
CA ASN A 22 -21.20 5.40 8.35
C ASN A 22 -20.76 6.22 7.11
N THR A 23 -19.47 6.59 7.06
CA THR A 23 -18.86 7.47 6.07
C THR A 23 -18.26 6.58 4.99
N PRO A 24 -18.72 6.72 3.74
CA PRO A 24 -18.16 5.95 2.63
C PRO A 24 -16.65 6.17 2.45
N ASP A 25 -15.90 5.11 2.18
CA ASP A 25 -14.47 5.14 1.91
C ASP A 25 -14.19 5.29 0.41
N TYR A 26 -13.71 6.48 0.02
CA TYR A 26 -13.37 6.82 -1.37
C TYR A 26 -11.90 7.16 -1.56
N ARG A 27 -11.01 6.61 -0.73
CA ARG A 27 -9.56 6.88 -0.83
C ARG A 27 -9.00 6.38 -2.16
N ALA A 28 -8.19 7.22 -2.81
CA ALA A 28 -7.49 6.87 -4.05
C ALA A 28 -6.27 5.96 -3.81
N THR A 29 -5.68 6.01 -2.62
CA THR A 29 -4.53 5.18 -2.23
C THR A 29 -4.90 4.39 -0.98
N LEU A 30 -4.93 3.07 -1.11
CA LEU A 30 -5.36 2.15 -0.05
C LEU A 30 -4.21 1.73 0.87
N TYR A 31 -3.00 1.66 0.32
CA TYR A 31 -1.79 1.25 1.03
C TYR A 31 -0.57 1.96 0.46
N TRP A 32 0.34 2.37 1.34
CA TRP A 32 1.67 2.85 0.98
C TRP A 32 2.65 2.53 2.11
N ASN A 33 3.73 1.83 1.79
CA ASN A 33 4.81 1.56 2.74
C ASN A 33 6.15 1.60 1.99
N PRO A 34 7.03 2.58 2.30
CA PRO A 34 8.32 2.71 1.65
C PRO A 34 9.38 1.70 2.15
N SER A 35 9.08 0.94 3.19
CA SER A 35 10.04 0.06 3.88
C SER A 35 9.44 -1.33 4.11
N VAL A 36 9.13 -2.03 3.02
CA VAL A 36 8.74 -3.45 3.06
C VAL A 36 10.00 -4.30 2.95
N GLN A 37 10.24 -5.17 3.95
CA GLN A 37 11.35 -6.12 3.94
C GLN A 37 10.85 -7.52 3.62
N THR A 38 11.56 -8.21 2.75
CA THR A 38 11.27 -9.61 2.42
C THR A 38 11.87 -10.55 3.46
N ASP A 39 11.25 -11.72 3.62
CA ASP A 39 11.78 -12.83 4.40
C ASP A 39 13.01 -13.48 3.72
N ALA A 40 13.56 -14.51 4.35
CA ALA A 40 14.70 -15.26 3.82
C ALA A 40 14.42 -15.97 2.48
N ASN A 41 13.15 -16.11 2.09
CA ASN A 41 12.72 -16.68 0.81
C ASN A 41 12.43 -15.59 -0.24
N GLY A 42 12.68 -14.31 0.06
CA GLY A 42 12.39 -13.18 -0.83
C GLY A 42 10.90 -12.81 -0.90
N LYS A 43 10.08 -13.22 0.08
CA LYS A 43 8.64 -12.93 0.13
C LYS A 43 8.30 -11.88 1.17
N ALA A 44 7.38 -10.99 0.83
CA ALA A 44 6.76 -10.07 1.77
C ALA A 44 5.24 -10.13 1.60
N THR A 45 4.51 -9.99 2.71
CA THR A 45 3.05 -9.96 2.72
C THR A 45 2.59 -8.62 3.29
N VAL A 46 1.67 -7.97 2.58
CA VAL A 46 1.03 -6.73 3.02
C VAL A 46 -0.48 -6.92 3.08
N THR A 47 -1.12 -6.33 4.08
CA THR A 47 -2.57 -6.39 4.27
C THR A 47 -3.11 -4.98 4.36
N PHE A 48 -4.20 -4.71 3.65
CA PHE A 48 -4.87 -3.42 3.64
C PHE A 48 -6.37 -3.60 3.39
N TYR A 49 -7.15 -2.59 3.76
CA TYR A 49 -8.59 -2.54 3.51
C TYR A 49 -8.88 -1.88 2.17
N ASN A 50 -9.94 -2.35 1.53
CA ASN A 50 -10.38 -1.81 0.26
C ASN A 50 -11.27 -0.57 0.45
N ALA A 51 -11.36 0.27 -0.58
CA ALA A 51 -12.36 1.34 -0.65
C ALA A 51 -13.73 0.76 -1.05
N ASP A 52 -14.80 1.49 -0.76
CA ASP A 52 -16.18 1.10 -1.10
C ASP A 52 -16.48 1.19 -2.60
N ASN A 53 -15.56 1.76 -3.38
CA ASN A 53 -15.70 1.94 -4.81
C ASN A 53 -15.53 0.62 -5.58
N ILE A 54 -16.51 0.28 -6.42
CA ILE A 54 -16.38 -0.74 -7.47
C ILE A 54 -15.47 -0.16 -8.56
N THR A 55 -14.18 -0.46 -8.47
CA THR A 55 -13.18 0.04 -9.42
C THR A 55 -12.06 -0.98 -9.62
N THR A 56 -11.22 -0.74 -10.62
CA THR A 56 -9.94 -1.44 -10.78
C THR A 56 -8.88 -0.74 -9.94
N ILE A 57 -8.17 -1.52 -9.15
CA ILE A 57 -7.06 -1.06 -8.31
C ILE A 57 -5.77 -1.56 -8.93
N GLN A 58 -4.79 -0.68 -8.98
CA GLN A 58 -3.42 -1.00 -9.34
C GLN A 58 -2.56 -1.05 -8.07
N ALA A 59 -1.89 -2.18 -7.86
CA ALA A 59 -0.79 -2.31 -6.93
C ALA A 59 0.53 -2.16 -7.70
N VAL A 60 1.46 -1.40 -7.13
CA VAL A 60 2.81 -1.20 -7.65
C VAL A 60 3.79 -1.51 -6.53
N ALA A 61 4.81 -2.31 -6.83
CA ALA A 61 5.90 -2.64 -5.92
C ALA A 61 7.22 -2.27 -6.58
N GLU A 62 8.01 -1.47 -5.87
CA GLU A 62 9.34 -1.02 -6.27
C GLU A 62 10.32 -1.31 -5.14
N GLY A 63 11.55 -1.68 -5.49
CA GLY A 63 12.56 -2.00 -4.49
C GLY A 63 13.95 -2.16 -5.07
N ILE A 64 14.91 -2.39 -4.18
CA ILE A 64 16.30 -2.64 -4.51
C ILE A 64 16.81 -3.83 -3.70
N SER A 65 17.56 -4.73 -4.34
CA SER A 65 18.18 -5.87 -3.66
C SER A 65 19.37 -5.42 -2.80
N PRO A 66 19.86 -6.25 -1.86
CA PRO A 66 21.08 -5.97 -1.11
C PRO A 66 22.32 -5.76 -1.99
N THR A 67 22.32 -6.31 -3.22
CA THR A 67 23.39 -6.14 -4.20
C THR A 67 23.20 -4.90 -5.09
N GLY A 68 22.18 -4.08 -4.82
CA GLY A 68 21.92 -2.83 -5.54
C GLY A 68 21.11 -2.99 -6.82
N GLN A 69 20.49 -4.15 -7.06
CA GLN A 69 19.69 -4.38 -8.26
C GLN A 69 18.25 -3.88 -8.06
N PRO A 70 17.74 -2.99 -8.92
CA PRO A 70 16.37 -2.51 -8.82
C PRO A 70 15.37 -3.59 -9.25
N GLY A 71 14.18 -3.58 -8.66
CA GLY A 71 13.04 -4.41 -9.02
C GLY A 71 11.75 -3.59 -9.09
N TYR A 72 10.88 -3.97 -10.02
CA TYR A 72 9.58 -3.34 -10.25
C TYR A 72 8.55 -4.41 -10.59
N GLY A 73 7.33 -4.27 -10.06
CA GLY A 73 6.19 -5.13 -10.40
C GLY A 73 4.88 -4.40 -10.25
N THR A 74 3.90 -4.78 -11.07
CA THR A 74 2.53 -4.24 -10.97
C THR A 74 1.50 -5.35 -11.04
N LEU A 75 0.39 -5.16 -10.33
CA LEU A 75 -0.76 -6.05 -10.34
C LEU A 75 -2.03 -5.20 -10.42
N ASN A 76 -2.94 -5.53 -11.33
CA ASN A 76 -4.27 -4.91 -11.38
C ASN A 76 -5.32 -5.93 -10.95
N TYR A 77 -6.25 -5.51 -10.11
CA TYR A 77 -7.41 -6.33 -9.74
C TYR A 77 -8.67 -5.47 -9.63
N SER A 78 -9.84 -6.07 -9.83
CA SER A 78 -11.12 -5.35 -9.79
C SER A 78 -11.90 -5.70 -8.53
N VAL A 79 -12.41 -4.67 -7.86
CA VAL A 79 -13.36 -4.82 -6.77
C VAL A 79 -14.74 -5.04 -7.36
N LYS A 80 -15.44 -6.06 -6.90
CA LYS A 80 -16.82 -6.37 -7.29
C LYS A 80 -17.67 -6.45 -6.03
N LYS A 81 -18.95 -6.10 -6.16
CA LYS A 81 -19.96 -6.22 -5.11
C LYS A 81 -20.47 -7.65 -5.00
#